data_AF-A0A533SHS3-F1
#
_entry.id   AF-A0A533SHS3-F1
#
_cell.length_a   1.000
_cell.length_b   1.000
_cell.length_c   1.000
_cell.angle_alpha   90.00
_cell.angle_beta   90.00
_cell.angle_gamma   90.00
#
_symmetry.space_group_name_H-M   'P 1'
#
loop_
_entity.id
_entity.type
_entity.pdbx_description
1 polymer ?
#
loop_
_entity_poly.entity_id
_entity_poly.type
_entity_poly.pdbx_seq_one_letter_code
_entity_poly.pdbx_strand_id
1 'polypeptide(L)'
;MSVTPPSDVRSSMQRRPAQPGRIEKARNPSRALARLLPYLVEYKLRLVVVMVFVVLYTLLALAGPYLMGLAIDRFIGGKDPAGLLRVSLWMLAAYVLSNLFNAVSNWMMARLSQLALRNLRRDLFAHLQTQSMGFFDSNPAGNLMSRLTNDIDAINQAVSQNITSLIASLLTMGGILITMFVLNPWLALASLLVVPIMLWFTQFVARYTRKGFRDLQGSLGGLNAIAEEAISGRKVIKAFRRNESVLDAFRRQNEAVFRAGVAANSYALLLMPLTNVLGNFFVIVLAGLGGFLA
;
A
#
# COMPACT_ATOMS: atom_id res chain seq x y z
N MET A 1 56.22 -9.62 37.83
CA MET A 1 54.96 -10.39 37.65
C MET A 1 53.79 -9.43 37.79
N SER A 2 53.27 -8.89 36.69
CA SER A 2 52.11 -8.00 36.67
C SER A 2 50.88 -8.81 36.26
N VAL A 3 49.99 -9.08 37.23
CA VAL A 3 48.73 -9.78 37.00
C VAL A 3 47.74 -8.80 36.38
N THR A 4 47.43 -8.97 35.10
CA THR A 4 46.31 -8.30 34.43
C THR A 4 45.00 -8.85 34.97
N PRO A 5 44.04 -8.00 35.39
CA PRO A 5 42.75 -8.48 35.89
C PRO A 5 41.94 -9.14 34.76
N PRO A 6 41.09 -10.13 35.09
CA PRO A 6 40.32 -10.85 34.08
C PRO A 6 39.35 -9.91 33.36
N SER A 7 39.36 -9.95 32.03
CA SER A 7 38.41 -9.24 31.18
C SER A 7 36.99 -9.64 31.56
N ASP A 8 36.22 -8.67 32.04
CA ASP A 8 34.87 -8.87 32.56
C ASP A 8 33.92 -9.27 31.41
N VAL A 9 33.71 -10.58 31.25
CA VAL A 9 32.85 -11.22 30.24
C VAL A 9 31.40 -10.71 30.30
N ARG A 10 31.01 -10.07 31.42
CA ARG A 10 29.69 -9.45 31.57
C ARG A 10 29.49 -8.22 30.69
N SER A 11 30.55 -7.58 30.24
CA SER A 11 30.48 -6.41 29.33
C SER A 11 30.15 -6.80 27.88
N SER A 12 30.50 -8.02 27.44
CA SER A 12 30.20 -8.50 26.08
C SER A 12 28.78 -9.09 25.93
N MET A 13 28.06 -9.30 27.04
CA MET A 13 26.66 -9.78 27.06
C MET A 13 25.62 -8.66 27.16
N GLN A 14 26.00 -7.39 26.97
CA GLN A 14 25.01 -6.33 26.76
C GLN A 14 24.36 -6.54 25.39
N ARG A 15 23.23 -7.25 25.38
CA ARG A 15 22.30 -7.30 24.25
C ARG A 15 21.96 -5.86 23.88
N ARG A 16 22.56 -5.35 22.81
CA ARG A 16 22.13 -4.11 22.18
C ARG A 16 20.64 -4.28 21.87
N PRO A 17 19.76 -3.43 22.41
CA PRO A 17 18.36 -3.45 22.03
C PRO A 17 18.27 -3.31 20.51
N ALA A 18 17.41 -4.13 19.90
CA ALA A 18 17.21 -4.12 18.46
C ALA A 18 16.76 -2.71 18.05
N GLN A 19 17.66 -1.95 17.42
CA GLN A 19 17.29 -0.69 16.80
C GLN A 19 16.09 -0.98 15.88
N PRO A 20 14.98 -0.22 15.96
CA PRO A 20 13.90 -0.35 14.99
C PRO A 20 14.54 -0.21 13.62
N GLY A 21 14.47 -1.29 12.84
CA GLY A 21 15.25 -1.46 11.62
C GLY A 21 15.10 -0.21 10.76
N ARG A 22 16.22 0.48 10.49
CA ARG A 22 16.27 1.51 9.45
C ARG A 22 15.71 0.85 8.20
N ILE A 23 14.58 1.37 7.70
CA ILE A 23 14.02 0.94 6.42
C ILE A 23 15.08 1.25 5.37
N GLU A 24 15.86 0.23 5.00
CA GLU A 24 16.91 0.36 4.01
C GLU A 24 16.24 0.63 2.67
N LYS A 25 16.43 1.85 2.18
CA LYS A 25 15.91 2.26 0.89
C LYS A 25 16.56 1.37 -0.18
N ALA A 26 15.77 0.54 -0.85
CA ALA A 26 16.28 -0.35 -1.88
C ALA A 26 17.07 0.46 -2.93
N ARG A 27 18.37 0.17 -3.09
CA ARG A 27 19.21 0.82 -4.11
C ARG A 27 18.65 0.62 -5.54
N ASN A 28 17.94 -0.49 -5.78
CA ASN A 28 17.29 -0.80 -7.06
C ASN A 28 16.06 -1.74 -6.88
N PRO A 29 14.83 -1.20 -6.79
CA PRO A 29 13.62 -2.01 -6.57
C PRO A 29 13.31 -2.94 -7.76
N SER A 30 13.59 -2.51 -8.99
CA SER A 30 13.40 -3.32 -10.21
C SER A 30 14.22 -4.60 -10.21
N ARG A 31 15.49 -4.52 -9.75
CA ARG A 31 16.38 -5.68 -9.68
C ARG A 31 16.00 -6.65 -8.55
N ALA A 32 15.45 -6.13 -7.46
CA ALA A 32 14.88 -6.97 -6.39
C ALA A 32 13.66 -7.75 -6.88
N LEU A 33 12.75 -7.10 -7.61
CA LEU A 33 11.61 -7.77 -8.25
C LEU A 33 12.04 -8.79 -9.31
N ALA A 34 13.06 -8.47 -10.11
CA ALA A 34 13.63 -9.40 -11.09
C ALA A 34 14.17 -10.69 -10.47
N ARG A 35 14.64 -10.66 -9.21
CA ARG A 35 15.09 -11.85 -8.48
C ARG A 35 13.95 -12.72 -7.96
N LEU A 36 12.74 -12.17 -7.86
CA LEU A 36 11.53 -12.88 -7.40
C LEU A 36 10.74 -13.50 -8.56
N LEU A 37 10.86 -12.93 -9.76
CA LEU A 37 10.26 -13.43 -10.99
C LEU A 37 10.47 -14.93 -11.24
N PRO A 38 11.67 -15.54 -11.03
CA PRO A 38 11.86 -16.97 -11.22
C PRO A 38 10.90 -17.85 -10.40
N TYR A 39 10.61 -17.47 -9.15
CA TYR A 39 9.69 -18.20 -8.27
C TYR A 39 8.22 -18.11 -8.72
N LEU A 40 7.87 -17.09 -9.51
CA LEU A 40 6.53 -16.91 -10.08
C LEU A 40 6.40 -17.55 -11.46
N VAL A 41 7.46 -17.49 -12.28
CA VAL A 41 7.50 -18.03 -13.65
C VAL A 41 7.38 -19.56 -13.65
N GLU A 42 7.77 -20.23 -12.56
CA GLU A 42 7.45 -21.66 -12.33
C GLU A 42 5.94 -21.94 -12.52
N TYR A 43 5.08 -20.96 -12.25
CA TYR A 43 3.62 -21.02 -12.38
C TYR A 43 3.07 -20.23 -13.57
N LYS A 44 3.85 -20.02 -14.64
CA LYS A 44 3.49 -19.19 -15.82
C LYS A 44 2.09 -19.44 -16.37
N LEU A 45 1.65 -20.70 -16.49
CA LEU A 45 0.32 -21.02 -17.04
C LEU A 45 -0.80 -20.51 -16.14
N ARG A 46 -0.65 -20.67 -14.81
CA ARG A 46 -1.63 -20.20 -13.84
C ARG A 46 -1.65 -18.68 -13.77
N LEU A 47 -0.50 -18.01 -13.92
CA LEU A 47 -0.42 -16.56 -14.04
C LEU A 47 -1.14 -16.03 -15.28
N VAL A 48 -0.98 -16.69 -16.43
CA VAL A 48 -1.73 -16.34 -17.65
C VAL A 48 -3.23 -16.46 -17.41
N VAL A 49 -3.69 -17.54 -16.75
CA VAL A 49 -5.11 -17.70 -16.40
C VAL A 49 -5.58 -16.55 -15.48
N VAL A 50 -4.82 -16.18 -14.46
CA VAL A 50 -5.13 -15.01 -13.61
C VAL A 50 -5.26 -13.75 -14.45
N MET A 51 -4.31 -13.47 -15.35
CA MET A 51 -4.38 -12.30 -16.24
C MET A 51 -5.61 -12.30 -17.15
N VAL A 52 -6.01 -13.47 -17.67
CA VAL A 52 -7.24 -13.60 -18.46
C VAL A 52 -8.45 -13.25 -17.62
N PHE A 53 -8.57 -13.77 -16.39
CA PHE A 53 -9.66 -13.38 -15.49
C PHE A 53 -9.64 -11.88 -15.17
N VAL A 54 -8.45 -11.28 -15.00
CA VAL A 54 -8.31 -9.82 -14.81
C VAL A 54 -8.92 -9.04 -15.96
N VAL A 55 -8.54 -9.37 -17.19
CA VAL A 55 -9.10 -8.73 -18.39
C VAL A 55 -10.61 -8.93 -18.45
N LEU A 56 -11.11 -10.16 -18.22
CA LEU A 56 -12.53 -10.47 -18.30
C LEU A 56 -13.37 -9.69 -17.29
N TYR A 57 -12.99 -9.67 -16.01
CA TYR A 57 -13.78 -8.93 -15.01
C TYR A 57 -13.68 -7.42 -15.24
N THR A 58 -12.54 -6.90 -15.70
CA THR A 58 -12.40 -5.48 -16.03
C THR A 58 -13.34 -5.11 -17.18
N LEU A 59 -13.41 -5.90 -18.26
CA LEU A 59 -14.33 -5.64 -19.37
C LEU A 59 -15.80 -5.72 -18.94
N LEU A 60 -16.16 -6.71 -18.12
CA LEU A 60 -17.52 -6.83 -17.58
C LEU A 60 -17.89 -5.66 -16.66
N ALA A 61 -16.95 -5.16 -15.86
CA ALA A 61 -17.17 -3.98 -15.03
C ALA A 61 -17.42 -2.72 -15.87
N LEU A 62 -16.72 -2.58 -17.01
CA LEU A 62 -16.90 -1.48 -17.96
C LEU A 62 -18.20 -1.58 -18.76
N ALA A 63 -18.77 -2.77 -18.92
CA ALA A 63 -20.08 -2.93 -19.54
C ALA A 63 -21.21 -2.27 -18.71
N GLY A 64 -21.05 -2.13 -17.39
CA GLY A 64 -22.05 -1.54 -16.50
C GLY A 64 -22.50 -0.13 -16.91
N PRO A 65 -21.58 0.85 -16.99
CA PRO A 65 -21.92 2.21 -17.44
C PRO A 65 -22.55 2.27 -18.84
N TYR A 66 -22.10 1.43 -19.77
CA TYR A 66 -22.67 1.36 -21.11
C TYR A 66 -24.11 0.81 -21.11
N LEU A 67 -24.35 -0.29 -20.38
CA LEU A 67 -25.69 -0.87 -20.21
C LEU A 67 -26.64 0.09 -19.48
N MET A 68 -26.12 0.87 -18.53
CA MET A 68 -26.87 1.93 -17.86
C MET A 68 -27.31 3.02 -18.83
N GLY A 69 -26.40 3.49 -19.69
CA GLY A 69 -26.75 4.44 -20.76
C GLY A 69 -27.83 3.87 -21.70
N LEU A 70 -27.66 2.63 -22.17
CA LEU A 70 -28.65 1.95 -23.01
C LEU A 70 -30.02 1.79 -22.33
N ALA A 71 -30.03 1.50 -21.03
CA ALA A 71 -31.25 1.42 -20.24
C ALA A 71 -32.00 2.76 -20.22
N ILE A 72 -31.27 3.86 -20.00
CA ILE A 72 -31.82 5.22 -19.96
C ILE A 72 -32.32 5.63 -21.35
N ASP A 73 -31.44 5.60 -22.36
CA ASP A 73 -31.72 6.19 -23.67
C ASP A 73 -32.80 5.43 -24.43
N ARG A 74 -32.74 4.09 -24.41
CA ARG A 74 -33.59 3.25 -25.26
C ARG A 74 -34.84 2.75 -24.55
N PHE A 75 -34.72 2.32 -23.30
CA PHE A 75 -35.81 1.61 -22.61
C PHE A 75 -36.63 2.50 -21.68
N ILE A 76 -35.99 3.45 -20.99
CA ILE A 76 -36.70 4.47 -20.21
C ILE A 76 -37.26 5.55 -21.15
N GLY A 77 -36.43 6.11 -22.04
CA GLY A 77 -36.87 7.08 -23.05
C GLY A 77 -37.95 6.54 -23.98
N GLY A 78 -37.83 5.25 -24.37
CA GLY A 78 -38.81 4.54 -25.20
C GLY A 78 -40.04 4.00 -24.47
N LYS A 79 -40.13 4.16 -23.14
CA LYS A 79 -41.23 3.65 -22.28
C LYS A 79 -41.49 2.13 -22.43
N ASP A 80 -40.44 1.32 -22.59
CA ASP A 80 -40.54 -0.15 -22.70
C ASP A 80 -40.07 -0.85 -21.40
N PRO A 81 -41.00 -1.23 -20.49
CA PRO A 81 -40.66 -1.87 -19.23
C PRO A 81 -40.12 -3.29 -19.40
N ALA A 82 -40.49 -4.01 -20.46
CA ALA A 82 -40.02 -5.37 -20.69
C ALA A 82 -38.56 -5.37 -21.16
N GLY A 83 -38.21 -4.43 -22.04
CA GLY A 83 -36.83 -4.19 -22.44
C GLY A 83 -35.95 -3.69 -21.29
N LEU A 84 -36.50 -2.84 -20.42
CA LEU A 84 -35.82 -2.37 -19.20
C LEU A 84 -35.48 -3.52 -18.25
N LEU A 85 -36.42 -4.43 -18.00
CA LEU A 85 -36.17 -5.63 -17.18
C LEU A 85 -35.07 -6.49 -17.77
N ARG A 86 -35.07 -6.69 -19.09
CA ARG A 86 -34.04 -7.47 -19.79
C ARG A 86 -32.65 -6.85 -19.63
N VAL A 87 -32.49 -5.55 -19.86
CA VAL A 87 -31.20 -4.86 -19.68
C VAL A 87 -30.77 -4.87 -18.22
N SER A 88 -31.70 -4.70 -17.28
CA SER A 88 -31.40 -4.79 -15.84
C SER A 88 -30.87 -6.17 -15.45
N LEU A 89 -31.42 -7.25 -16.01
CA LEU A 89 -30.92 -8.61 -15.81
C LEU A 89 -29.53 -8.81 -16.42
N TRP A 90 -29.28 -8.27 -17.62
CA TRP A 90 -27.93 -8.29 -18.21
C TRP A 90 -26.91 -7.53 -17.37
N MET A 91 -27.30 -6.39 -16.82
CA MET A 91 -26.45 -5.58 -15.94
C MET A 91 -26.16 -6.31 -14.63
N LEU A 92 -27.17 -6.92 -14.01
CA LEU A 92 -27.00 -7.78 -12.84
C LEU A 92 -26.06 -8.96 -13.13
N ALA A 93 -26.27 -9.66 -14.25
CA ALA A 93 -25.42 -10.76 -14.65
C ALA A 93 -23.97 -10.30 -14.88
N ALA A 94 -23.76 -9.17 -15.55
CA ALA A 94 -22.43 -8.59 -15.77
C ALA A 94 -21.72 -8.28 -14.44
N TYR A 95 -22.41 -7.68 -13.48
CA TYR A 95 -21.85 -7.40 -12.15
C TYR A 95 -21.55 -8.67 -11.35
N VAL A 96 -22.45 -9.65 -11.36
CA VAL A 96 -22.24 -10.93 -10.67
C VAL A 96 -21.05 -11.67 -11.27
N LEU A 97 -20.97 -11.78 -12.60
CA LEU A 97 -19.87 -12.42 -13.32
C LEU A 97 -18.55 -11.68 -13.10
N SER A 98 -18.56 -10.34 -13.14
CA SER A 98 -17.39 -9.51 -12.84
C SER A 98 -16.87 -9.78 -11.44
N ASN A 99 -17.74 -9.74 -10.42
CA ASN A 99 -17.35 -10.02 -9.03
C ASN A 99 -16.87 -11.47 -8.86
N LEU A 100 -17.51 -12.43 -9.52
CA LEU A 100 -17.09 -13.84 -9.47
C LEU A 100 -15.70 -14.03 -10.07
N PHE A 101 -15.45 -13.49 -11.26
CA PHE A 101 -14.13 -13.57 -11.91
C PHE A 101 -13.05 -12.81 -11.13
N ASN A 102 -13.40 -11.67 -10.52
CA ASN A 102 -12.51 -10.96 -9.61
C ASN A 102 -12.15 -11.83 -8.39
N ALA A 103 -13.14 -12.44 -7.74
CA ALA A 103 -12.92 -13.31 -6.59
C ALA A 103 -12.07 -14.54 -6.94
N VAL A 104 -12.36 -15.19 -8.07
CA VAL A 104 -11.57 -16.34 -8.57
C VAL A 104 -10.13 -15.91 -8.88
N SER A 105 -9.94 -14.80 -9.59
CA SER A 105 -8.61 -14.24 -9.88
C SER A 105 -7.81 -13.98 -8.59
N ASN A 106 -8.42 -13.30 -7.62
CA ASN A 106 -7.80 -12.98 -6.34
C ASN A 106 -7.43 -14.24 -5.55
N TRP A 107 -8.33 -15.22 -5.50
CA TRP A 107 -8.09 -16.49 -4.82
C TRP A 107 -6.95 -17.28 -5.49
N MET A 108 -6.95 -17.37 -6.82
CA MET A 108 -5.88 -18.00 -7.58
C MET A 108 -4.54 -17.31 -7.34
N MET A 109 -4.49 -15.97 -7.42
CA MET A 109 -3.28 -15.20 -7.20
C MET A 109 -2.74 -15.33 -5.77
N ALA A 110 -3.63 -15.34 -4.77
CA ALA A 110 -3.25 -15.57 -3.38
C ALA A 110 -2.62 -16.96 -3.21
N ARG A 111 -3.22 -18.01 -3.78
CA ARG A 111 -2.67 -19.37 -3.73
C ARG A 111 -1.32 -19.48 -4.43
N LEU A 112 -1.18 -18.87 -5.62
CA LEU A 112 0.08 -18.84 -6.36
C LEU A 112 1.20 -18.19 -5.58
N SER A 113 0.91 -17.06 -4.97
CA SER A 113 1.91 -16.28 -4.25
C SER A 113 2.36 -17.00 -2.99
N GLN A 114 1.45 -17.68 -2.27
CA GLN A 114 1.81 -18.54 -1.14
C GLN A 114 2.70 -19.72 -1.55
N LEU A 115 2.46 -20.33 -2.71
CA LEU A 115 3.32 -21.40 -3.24
C LEU A 115 4.73 -20.90 -3.58
N ALA A 116 4.82 -19.75 -4.26
CA ALA A 116 6.10 -19.10 -4.54
C ALA A 116 6.84 -18.74 -3.24
N LEU A 117 6.12 -18.24 -2.23
CA LEU A 117 6.68 -17.88 -0.93
C LEU A 117 7.21 -19.08 -0.16
N ARG A 118 6.48 -20.20 -0.21
CA ARG A 118 6.92 -21.46 0.39
C ARG A 118 8.25 -21.91 -0.23
N ASN A 119 8.38 -21.83 -1.56
CA ASN A 119 9.62 -22.19 -2.25
C ASN A 119 10.77 -21.23 -1.86
N LEU A 120 10.51 -19.91 -1.83
CA LEU A 120 11.48 -18.91 -1.39
C LEU A 120 11.97 -19.14 0.05
N ARG A 121 11.05 -19.42 0.99
CA ARG A 121 11.38 -19.72 2.38
C ARG A 121 12.22 -20.99 2.49
N ARG A 122 11.87 -22.03 1.72
CA ARG A 122 12.63 -23.28 1.68
C ARG A 122 14.06 -23.05 1.22
N ASP A 123 14.25 -22.32 0.12
CA ASP A 123 15.57 -22.08 -0.46
C ASP A 123 16.44 -21.20 0.45
N LEU A 124 15.85 -20.16 1.05
CA LEU A 124 16.54 -19.32 2.04
C LEU A 124 16.89 -20.10 3.30
N PHE A 125 16.00 -20.94 3.80
CA PHE A 125 16.27 -21.76 4.99
C PHE A 125 17.35 -22.81 4.71
N ALA A 126 17.32 -23.46 3.55
CA ALA A 126 18.38 -24.37 3.12
C ALA A 126 19.73 -23.65 3.00
N HIS A 127 19.74 -22.44 2.42
CA HIS A 127 20.96 -21.64 2.32
C HIS A 127 21.50 -21.24 3.71
N LEU A 128 20.64 -20.85 4.64
CA LEU A 128 21.03 -20.52 6.01
C LEU A 128 21.70 -21.71 6.71
N GLN A 129 21.22 -22.94 6.50
CA GLN A 129 21.85 -24.14 7.09
C GLN A 129 23.28 -24.40 6.58
N THR A 130 23.62 -23.88 5.40
CA THR A 130 24.97 -24.02 4.82
C THR A 130 25.95 -22.91 5.24
N GLN A 131 25.48 -21.94 6.03
CA GLN A 131 26.32 -20.82 6.47
C GLN A 131 27.28 -21.22 7.60
N SER A 132 28.44 -20.57 7.61
CA SER A 132 29.46 -20.77 8.66
C SER A 132 28.97 -20.30 10.04
N MET A 133 29.52 -20.85 11.12
CA MET A 133 29.22 -20.38 12.49
C MET A 133 29.52 -18.88 12.67
N GLY A 134 30.60 -18.36 12.04
CA GLY A 134 30.94 -16.93 12.10
C GLY A 134 29.89 -16.00 11.48
N PHE A 135 29.08 -16.50 10.53
CA PHE A 135 27.92 -15.75 10.02
C PHE A 135 26.88 -15.56 11.13
N PHE A 136 26.62 -16.60 11.92
CA PHE A 136 25.64 -16.56 13.03
C PHE A 136 26.13 -15.76 14.23
N ASP A 137 27.45 -15.68 14.46
CA ASP A 137 28.04 -14.80 15.47
C ASP A 137 27.78 -13.31 15.16
N SER A 138 27.72 -12.97 13.87
CA SER A 138 27.48 -11.61 13.38
C SER A 138 25.99 -11.28 13.14
N ASN A 139 25.13 -12.30 13.04
CA ASN A 139 23.72 -12.16 12.70
C ASN A 139 22.84 -12.92 13.71
N PRO A 140 22.26 -12.22 14.71
CA PRO A 140 21.40 -12.85 15.70
C PRO A 140 20.24 -13.62 15.08
N ALA A 141 19.97 -14.83 15.58
CA ALA A 141 18.91 -15.69 15.07
C ALA A 141 17.53 -14.99 14.98
N GLY A 142 17.21 -14.10 15.93
CA GLY A 142 15.97 -13.32 15.91
C GLY A 142 15.87 -12.36 14.71
N ASN A 143 16.98 -11.75 14.29
CA ASN A 143 17.00 -10.89 13.11
C ASN A 143 16.83 -11.71 11.83
N LEU A 144 17.46 -12.89 11.76
CA LEU A 144 17.31 -13.79 10.62
C LEU A 144 15.87 -14.31 10.50
N MET A 145 15.24 -14.69 11.61
CA MET A 145 13.85 -15.11 11.63
C MET A 145 12.90 -13.98 11.24
N SER A 146 13.10 -12.75 11.76
CA SER A 146 12.31 -11.58 11.36
C SER A 146 12.38 -11.30 9.86
N ARG A 147 13.57 -11.42 9.25
CA ARG A 147 13.73 -11.27 7.79
C ARG A 147 13.05 -12.41 7.02
N LEU A 148 13.14 -13.65 7.51
CA LEU A 148 12.52 -14.82 6.89
C LEU A 148 10.98 -14.81 6.98
N THR A 149 10.41 -14.09 7.95
CA THR A 149 8.96 -13.93 8.08
C THR A 149 8.51 -12.61 7.49
N ASN A 150 8.86 -11.48 8.13
CA ASN A 150 8.31 -10.16 7.84
C ASN A 150 8.74 -9.61 6.47
N ASP A 151 10.02 -9.69 6.11
CA ASP A 151 10.48 -9.15 4.82
C ASP A 151 9.92 -9.99 3.66
N ILE A 152 9.83 -11.30 3.87
CA ILE A 152 9.22 -12.24 2.93
C ILE A 152 7.71 -11.97 2.79
N ASP A 153 7.00 -11.70 3.87
CA ASP A 153 5.58 -11.33 3.82
C ASP A 153 5.36 -9.98 3.12
N ALA A 154 6.25 -9.00 3.32
CA ALA A 154 6.23 -7.73 2.58
C ALA A 154 6.42 -7.94 1.08
N ILE A 155 7.33 -8.85 0.69
CA ILE A 155 7.49 -9.29 -0.70
C ILE A 155 6.19 -9.93 -1.23
N ASN A 156 5.56 -10.78 -0.43
CA ASN A 156 4.30 -11.42 -0.81
C ASN A 156 3.20 -10.40 -1.08
N GLN A 157 3.05 -9.37 -0.24
CA GLN A 157 2.07 -8.29 -0.48
C GLN A 157 2.37 -7.53 -1.77
N ALA A 158 3.64 -7.20 -2.03
CA ALA A 158 4.05 -6.49 -3.24
C ALA A 158 3.73 -7.29 -4.52
N VAL A 159 3.95 -8.60 -4.49
CA VAL A 159 3.74 -9.47 -5.65
C VAL A 159 2.26 -9.86 -5.83
N SER A 160 1.60 -10.32 -4.76
CA SER A 160 0.25 -10.90 -4.84
C SER A 160 -0.80 -9.86 -5.17
N GLN A 161 -0.74 -8.73 -4.48
CA GLN A 161 -1.79 -7.70 -4.49
C GLN A 161 -1.35 -6.52 -5.33
N ASN A 162 -0.21 -5.89 -5.02
CA ASN A 162 0.11 -4.61 -5.64
C ASN A 162 0.34 -4.73 -7.15
N ILE A 163 1.09 -5.74 -7.63
CA ILE A 163 1.30 -5.91 -9.09
C ILE A 163 0.00 -6.23 -9.83
N THR A 164 -0.79 -7.18 -9.32
CA THR A 164 -2.07 -7.58 -9.92
C THR A 164 -3.05 -6.42 -9.97
N SER A 165 -3.18 -5.69 -8.86
CA SER A 165 -4.01 -4.49 -8.78
C SER A 165 -3.51 -3.40 -9.71
N LEU A 166 -2.20 -3.17 -9.83
CA LEU A 166 -1.65 -2.18 -10.76
C LEU A 166 -2.01 -2.51 -12.22
N ILE A 167 -1.88 -3.77 -12.63
CA ILE A 167 -2.26 -4.21 -13.98
C ILE A 167 -3.77 -4.02 -14.21
N ALA A 168 -4.59 -4.46 -13.26
CA ALA A 168 -6.03 -4.26 -13.30
C ALA A 168 -6.41 -2.77 -13.38
N SER A 169 -5.76 -1.91 -12.58
CA SER A 169 -5.98 -0.47 -12.58
C SER A 169 -5.59 0.16 -13.90
N LEU A 170 -4.46 -0.23 -14.51
CA LEU A 170 -4.05 0.27 -15.82
C LEU A 170 -5.01 -0.18 -16.93
N LEU A 171 -5.43 -1.44 -16.93
CA LEU A 171 -6.43 -1.95 -17.88
C LEU A 171 -7.78 -1.26 -17.71
N THR A 172 -8.22 -1.07 -16.47
CA THR A 172 -9.49 -0.38 -16.17
C THR A 172 -9.41 1.08 -16.58
N MET A 173 -8.32 1.78 -16.23
CA MET A 173 -8.12 3.18 -16.61
C MET A 173 -8.07 3.35 -18.14
N GLY A 174 -7.31 2.50 -18.83
CA GLY A 174 -7.25 2.50 -20.30
C GLY A 174 -8.60 2.19 -20.93
N GLY A 175 -9.31 1.18 -20.41
CA GLY A 175 -10.64 0.79 -20.89
C GLY A 175 -11.69 1.87 -20.69
N ILE A 176 -11.69 2.57 -19.54
CA ILE A 176 -12.56 3.74 -19.31
C ILE A 176 -12.25 4.83 -20.33
N LEU A 177 -10.97 5.20 -20.49
CA LEU A 177 -10.58 6.25 -21.43
C LEU A 177 -11.03 5.92 -22.85
N ILE A 178 -10.73 4.71 -23.34
CA ILE A 178 -11.15 4.25 -24.67
C ILE A 178 -12.67 4.32 -24.81
N THR A 179 -13.40 3.80 -23.82
CA THR A 179 -14.88 3.80 -23.84
C THR A 179 -15.44 5.23 -23.86
N MET A 180 -14.88 6.14 -23.08
CA MET A 180 -15.30 7.55 -23.07
C MET A 180 -15.08 8.22 -24.43
N PHE A 181 -13.92 8.04 -25.05
CA PHE A 181 -13.64 8.60 -26.38
C PHE A 181 -14.49 7.98 -27.49
N VAL A 182 -14.82 6.68 -27.39
CA VAL A 182 -15.72 6.01 -28.33
C VAL A 182 -17.16 6.54 -28.21
N LEU A 183 -17.63 6.83 -26.99
CA LEU A 183 -18.98 7.34 -26.76
C LEU A 183 -19.13 8.81 -27.15
N ASN A 184 -18.26 9.70 -26.63
CA ASN A 184 -18.28 11.12 -26.96
C ASN A 184 -16.90 11.78 -26.68
N PRO A 185 -16.12 12.10 -27.73
CA PRO A 185 -14.80 12.72 -27.58
C PRO A 185 -14.81 14.06 -26.85
N TRP A 186 -15.86 14.88 -27.00
CA TRP A 186 -15.94 16.20 -26.38
C TRP A 186 -16.18 16.11 -24.88
N LEU A 187 -17.09 15.24 -24.44
CA LEU A 187 -17.31 14.96 -23.02
C LEU A 187 -16.09 14.27 -22.38
N ALA A 188 -15.39 13.41 -23.14
CA ALA A 188 -14.14 12.80 -22.70
C ALA A 188 -13.05 13.85 -22.46
N LEU A 189 -12.84 14.79 -23.38
CA LEU A 189 -11.88 15.89 -23.23
C LEU A 189 -12.23 16.81 -22.05
N ALA A 190 -13.51 17.17 -21.91
CA ALA A 190 -13.98 17.94 -20.77
C ALA A 190 -13.69 17.22 -19.44
N SER A 191 -13.86 15.90 -19.42
CA SER A 191 -13.55 15.08 -18.24
C SER A 191 -12.07 15.00 -17.94
N LEU A 192 -11.24 14.92 -18.98
CA LEU A 192 -9.81 14.82 -18.84
C LEU A 192 -9.19 16.10 -18.26
N LEU A 193 -9.86 17.26 -18.39
CA LEU A 193 -9.44 18.54 -17.80
C LEU A 193 -9.44 18.48 -16.26
N VAL A 194 -10.29 17.65 -15.65
CA VAL A 194 -10.31 17.48 -14.19
C VAL A 194 -9.09 16.72 -13.68
N VAL A 195 -8.52 15.81 -14.49
CA VAL A 195 -7.37 14.99 -14.10
C VAL A 195 -6.14 15.84 -13.70
N PRO A 196 -5.62 16.79 -14.50
CA PRO A 196 -4.48 17.61 -14.11
C PRO A 196 -4.76 18.47 -12.88
N ILE A 197 -5.99 18.98 -12.72
CA ILE A 197 -6.39 19.73 -11.52
C ILE A 197 -6.32 18.82 -10.29
N MET A 198 -6.92 17.63 -10.37
CA MET A 198 -6.90 16.64 -9.29
C MET A 198 -5.48 16.20 -8.94
N LEU A 199 -4.63 15.95 -9.94
CA LEU A 199 -3.23 15.61 -9.74
C LEU A 199 -2.47 16.74 -9.05
N TRP A 200 -2.66 17.99 -9.49
CA TRP A 200 -2.01 19.15 -8.88
C TRP A 200 -2.41 19.30 -7.40
N PHE A 201 -3.70 19.26 -7.09
CA PHE A 201 -4.19 19.32 -5.70
C PHE A 201 -3.68 18.16 -4.85
N THR A 202 -3.72 16.94 -5.37
CA THR A 202 -3.24 15.74 -4.66
C THR A 202 -1.75 15.86 -4.35
N GLN A 203 -0.94 16.31 -5.32
CA GLN A 203 0.50 16.52 -5.12
C GLN A 203 0.79 17.65 -4.12
N PHE A 204 0.02 18.74 -4.19
CA PHE A 204 0.10 19.84 -3.25
C PHE A 204 -0.11 19.33 -1.83
N VAL A 205 -1.25 18.68 -1.54
CA VAL A 205 -1.55 18.17 -0.20
C VAL A 205 -0.53 17.11 0.24
N ALA A 206 -0.20 16.15 -0.64
CA ALA A 206 0.77 15.10 -0.36
C ALA A 206 2.15 15.67 0.03
N ARG A 207 2.59 16.79 -0.55
CA ARG A 207 3.85 17.45 -0.19
C ARG A 207 3.87 17.90 1.27
N TYR A 208 2.79 18.54 1.74
CA TYR A 208 2.68 19.00 3.13
C TYR A 208 2.47 17.84 4.10
N THR A 209 1.62 16.88 3.73
CA THR A 209 1.42 15.65 4.51
C THR A 209 2.74 14.90 4.70
N ARG A 210 3.53 14.67 3.65
CA ARG A 210 4.83 14.00 3.75
C ARG A 210 5.82 14.76 4.64
N LYS A 211 5.84 16.09 4.56
CA LYS A 211 6.69 16.91 5.45
C LYS A 211 6.24 16.77 6.90
N GLY A 212 4.95 16.92 7.18
CA GLY A 212 4.39 16.79 8.53
C GLY A 212 4.64 15.41 9.15
N PHE A 213 4.45 14.33 8.39
CA PHE A 213 4.74 12.98 8.87
C PHE A 213 6.23 12.73 9.12
N ARG A 214 7.12 13.35 8.33
CA ARG A 214 8.56 13.29 8.59
C ARG A 214 8.92 14.00 9.90
N ASP A 215 8.35 15.16 10.15
CA ASP A 215 8.58 15.93 11.38
C ASP A 215 8.01 15.18 12.59
N LEU A 216 6.80 14.61 12.47
CA LEU A 216 6.19 13.72 13.47
C LEU A 216 7.09 12.52 13.79
N GLN A 217 7.62 11.85 12.76
CA GLN A 217 8.48 10.68 12.94
C GLN A 217 9.81 11.03 13.61
N GLY A 218 10.36 12.22 13.32
CA GLY A 218 11.51 12.77 14.04
C GLY A 218 11.22 13.00 15.53
N SER A 219 10.11 13.67 15.85
CA SER A 219 9.69 13.93 17.23
C SER A 219 9.41 12.63 18.01
N LEU A 220 8.75 11.66 17.37
CA LEU A 220 8.50 10.34 17.93
C LEU A 220 9.80 9.57 18.21
N GLY A 221 10.77 9.66 17.30
CA GLY A 221 12.10 9.08 17.51
C GLY A 221 12.78 9.65 18.76
N GLY A 222 12.72 10.96 18.96
CA GLY A 222 13.22 11.61 20.17
C GLY A 222 12.50 11.16 21.44
N LEU A 223 11.16 11.05 21.40
CA LEU A 223 10.36 10.58 22.54
C LEU A 223 10.72 9.13 22.92
N ASN A 224 10.86 8.27 21.92
CA ASN A 224 11.24 6.87 22.12
C ASN A 224 12.65 6.74 22.70
N ALA A 225 13.60 7.57 22.27
CA ALA A 225 14.95 7.60 22.84
C ALA A 225 14.93 7.95 24.33
N ILE A 226 14.16 8.98 24.73
CA ILE A 226 13.98 9.34 26.15
C ILE A 226 13.36 8.17 26.93
N ALA A 227 12.33 7.53 26.37
CA ALA A 227 11.68 6.39 27.02
C ALA A 227 12.64 5.20 27.20
N GLU A 228 13.43 4.87 26.17
CA GLU A 228 14.39 3.77 26.20
C GLU A 228 15.52 4.01 27.20
N GLU A 229 16.08 5.22 27.22
CA GLU A 229 17.11 5.64 28.19
C GLU A 229 16.55 5.62 29.62
N ALA A 230 15.31 6.09 29.81
CA ALA A 230 14.67 6.11 31.13
C ALA A 230 14.40 4.69 31.67
N ILE A 231 13.94 3.78 30.81
CA ILE A 231 13.67 2.39 31.20
C ILE A 231 14.97 1.64 31.50
N SER A 232 15.98 1.78 30.63
CA SER A 232 17.29 1.14 30.79
C SER A 232 18.06 1.70 31.99
N GLY A 233 18.01 3.02 32.17
CA GLY A 233 18.66 3.78 33.23
C GLY A 233 17.86 3.92 34.53
N ARG A 234 16.73 3.21 34.69
CA ARG A 234 15.79 3.40 35.82
C ARG A 234 16.43 3.35 37.21
N LYS A 235 17.47 2.51 37.39
CA LYS A 235 18.21 2.41 38.66
C LYS A 235 19.01 3.68 38.94
N VAL A 236 19.68 4.23 37.93
CA VAL A 236 20.47 5.46 38.01
C VAL A 236 19.53 6.65 38.29
N ILE A 237 18.43 6.76 37.57
CA ILE A 237 17.45 7.83 37.75
C ILE A 237 16.90 7.82 39.18
N LYS A 238 16.56 6.63 39.73
CA LYS A 238 16.13 6.50 41.13
C LYS A 238 17.23 6.84 42.13
N ALA A 239 18.44 6.34 41.93
CA ALA A 239 19.57 6.59 42.83
C ALA A 239 19.92 8.08 42.95
N PHE A 240 19.82 8.82 41.84
CA PHE A 240 20.07 10.27 41.80
C PHE A 240 18.80 11.12 41.99
N ARG A 241 17.64 10.52 42.27
CA ARG A 241 16.34 11.19 42.46
C ARG A 241 15.96 12.13 41.31
N ARG A 242 16.24 11.74 40.05
CA ARG A 242 16.02 12.56 38.83
C ARG A 242 14.68 12.31 38.11
N ASN A 243 13.70 11.68 38.76
CA ASN A 243 12.42 11.30 38.12
C ASN A 243 11.69 12.51 37.50
N GLU A 244 11.55 13.61 38.25
CA GLU A 244 10.84 14.81 37.76
C GLU A 244 11.52 15.41 36.53
N SER A 245 12.85 15.52 36.52
CA SER A 245 13.57 16.05 35.36
C SER A 245 13.40 15.20 34.10
N VAL A 246 13.34 13.87 34.24
CA VAL A 246 13.11 12.96 33.10
C VAL A 246 11.66 13.04 32.64
N LEU A 247 10.70 13.14 33.57
CA LEU A 247 9.29 13.35 33.24
C LEU A 247 9.06 14.68 32.52
N ASP A 248 9.73 15.75 32.93
CA ASP A 248 9.62 17.05 32.26
C ASP A 248 10.22 17.02 30.85
N ALA A 249 11.37 16.36 30.67
CA ALA A 249 11.94 16.14 29.33
C ALA A 249 10.97 15.32 28.45
N PHE A 250 10.40 14.25 28.99
CA PHE A 250 9.40 13.43 28.30
C PHE A 250 8.16 14.24 27.93
N ARG A 251 7.58 15.02 28.85
CA ARG A 251 6.40 15.87 28.60
C ARG A 251 6.66 16.90 27.50
N ARG A 252 7.81 17.57 27.52
CA ARG A 252 8.20 18.54 26.48
C ARG A 252 8.28 17.88 25.11
N GLN A 253 8.91 16.71 25.03
CA GLN A 253 9.01 15.97 23.77
C GLN A 253 7.65 15.42 23.31
N ASN A 254 6.81 14.98 24.25
CA ASN A 254 5.45 14.51 23.97
C ASN A 254 4.56 15.63 23.41
N GLU A 255 4.68 16.84 23.91
CA GLU A 255 4.00 18.02 23.36
C GLU A 255 4.46 18.32 21.92
N ALA A 256 5.75 18.16 21.61
CA ALA A 256 6.27 18.29 20.25
C ALA A 256 5.70 17.20 19.31
N VAL A 257 5.57 15.96 19.80
CA VAL A 257 4.88 14.87 19.09
C VAL A 257 3.42 15.21 18.85
N PHE A 258 2.71 15.71 19.86
CA PHE A 258 1.31 16.10 19.76
C PHE A 258 1.11 17.18 18.68
N ARG A 259 1.88 18.27 18.73
CA ARG A 259 1.79 19.36 17.73
C ARG A 259 2.12 18.91 16.32
N ALA A 260 3.19 18.14 16.14
CA ALA A 260 3.55 17.58 14.84
C ALA A 260 2.47 16.60 14.33
N GLY A 261 1.89 15.81 15.22
CA GLY A 261 0.82 14.86 14.92
C GLY A 261 -0.46 15.54 14.47
N VAL A 262 -0.89 16.58 15.18
CA VAL A 262 -2.04 17.40 14.80
C VAL A 262 -1.80 18.04 13.44
N ALA A 263 -0.65 18.69 13.22
CA ALA A 263 -0.34 19.32 11.94
C ALA A 263 -0.34 18.31 10.77
N ALA A 264 0.34 17.17 10.93
CA ALA A 264 0.44 16.14 9.90
C ALA A 264 -0.94 15.54 9.55
N ASN A 265 -1.76 15.23 10.56
CA ASN A 265 -3.09 14.67 10.35
C ASN A 265 -4.06 15.68 9.76
N SER A 266 -4.01 16.96 10.17
CA SER A 266 -4.85 17.99 9.57
C SER A 266 -4.65 18.08 8.05
N TYR A 267 -3.41 18.02 7.56
CA TYR A 267 -3.16 17.97 6.11
C TYR A 267 -3.65 16.67 5.47
N ALA A 268 -3.43 15.52 6.12
CA ALA A 268 -3.87 14.23 5.60
C ALA A 268 -5.41 14.15 5.47
N LEU A 269 -6.12 14.67 6.46
CA LEU A 269 -7.58 14.69 6.50
C LEU A 269 -8.20 15.60 5.45
N LEU A 270 -7.46 16.58 4.90
CA LEU A 270 -7.94 17.42 3.80
C LEU A 270 -8.07 16.68 2.47
N LEU A 271 -7.36 15.56 2.26
CA LEU A 271 -7.40 14.84 0.99
C LEU A 271 -8.82 14.40 0.65
N MET A 272 -9.54 13.78 1.59
CA MET A 272 -10.85 13.19 1.35
C MET A 272 -11.94 14.24 1.04
N PRO A 273 -12.09 15.33 1.82
CA PRO A 273 -13.00 16.43 1.48
C PRO A 273 -12.67 17.07 0.14
N LEU A 274 -11.38 17.30 -0.17
CA LEU A 274 -10.97 17.91 -1.43
C LEU A 274 -11.29 17.00 -2.62
N THR A 275 -11.06 15.69 -2.52
CA THR A 275 -11.46 14.75 -3.57
C THR A 275 -12.97 14.73 -3.77
N ASN A 276 -13.76 14.87 -2.70
CA ASN A 276 -15.22 14.92 -2.81
C ASN A 276 -15.70 16.22 -3.48
N VAL A 277 -15.14 17.37 -3.11
CA VAL A 277 -15.48 18.66 -3.74
C VAL A 277 -15.11 18.66 -5.22
N LEU A 278 -13.92 18.18 -5.57
CA LEU A 278 -13.51 18.03 -6.97
C LEU A 278 -14.40 17.05 -7.73
N GLY A 279 -14.79 15.94 -7.11
CA GLY A 279 -15.72 14.97 -7.69
C GLY A 279 -17.09 15.59 -7.96
N ASN A 280 -17.64 16.36 -7.01
CA ASN A 280 -18.92 17.05 -7.21
C ASN A 280 -18.83 18.14 -8.28
N PHE A 281 -17.75 18.92 -8.29
CA PHE A 281 -17.51 19.91 -9.33
C PHE A 281 -17.45 19.26 -10.72
N PHE A 282 -16.78 18.11 -10.82
CA PHE A 282 -16.73 17.34 -12.04
C PHE A 282 -18.11 16.88 -12.51
N VAL A 283 -18.96 16.39 -11.62
CA VAL A 283 -20.35 16.02 -11.94
C VAL A 283 -21.14 17.23 -12.45
N ILE A 284 -21.00 18.42 -11.82
CA ILE A 284 -21.67 19.65 -12.27
C ILE A 284 -21.22 20.04 -13.68
N VAL A 285 -19.91 20.04 -13.94
CA VAL A 285 -19.36 20.37 -15.27
C VAL A 285 -19.84 19.38 -16.32
N LEU A 286 -19.82 18.08 -16.02
CA LEU A 286 -20.28 17.05 -16.95
C LEU A 286 -21.77 17.10 -17.21
N ALA A 287 -22.59 17.28 -16.17
CA ALA A 287 -24.04 17.40 -16.32
C ALA A 287 -24.40 18.67 -17.11
N GLY A 288 -23.72 19.79 -16.85
CA GLY A 288 -23.92 21.04 -17.56
C GLY A 288 -23.52 20.97 -19.03
N LEU A 289 -22.33 20.45 -19.34
CA LEU A 289 -21.87 20.27 -20.72
C LEU A 289 -22.66 19.20 -21.45
N GLY A 290 -22.99 18.09 -20.78
CA GLY A 290 -23.83 17.03 -21.32
C GLY A 290 -25.23 17.52 -21.67
N GLY A 291 -25.85 18.33 -20.78
CA GLY A 291 -27.15 18.95 -21.05
C GLY A 291 -27.11 20.03 -22.14
N PHE A 292 -25.97 20.69 -22.37
CA PHE A 292 -25.80 21.62 -23.49
C PHE A 292 -25.58 20.92 -24.84
N LEU A 293 -24.98 19.72 -24.82
CA LEU A 293 -24.67 18.93 -26.02
C LEU A 293 -25.83 18.00 -26.46
N ALA A 294 -26.78 17.71 -25.57
CA ALA A 294 -27.97 16.88 -25.81
C ALA A 294 -29.10 17.67 -26.46
#